data_AF-A0AAJ1F633-F1
#
_entry.id   AF-A0AAJ1F633-F1
#
_cell.length_a   1.000
_cell.length_b   1.000
_cell.length_c   1.000
_cell.angle_alpha   90.00
_cell.angle_beta   90.00
_cell.angle_gamma   90.00
#
_symmetry.space_group_name_H-M   'P 1'
#
loop_
_entity.id
_entity.type
_entity.pdbx_description
1 polymer ?
#
loop_
_entity_poly.entity_id
_entity_poly.type
_entity_poly.pdbx_seq_one_letter_code
_entity_poly.pdbx_strand_id
1 'polypeptide(L)'
;MAECFSVNTSTVYRLEKRMRETGSVETRTSQRGCKPVLSQNDFQNIDQLIQQQPDITIHEIMEKLQLHVSDETVRKAILKLGYVYKKKSLHASEQERPRCQGEAEKLERTSVGERRKSSAISRRKWCKHGHDKTLCPFQKE
;
A
#
# COMPACT_ATOMS: atom_id res chain seq x y z
N MET A 1 -4.87 38.91 15.51
CA MET A 1 -4.95 37.43 15.39
C MET A 1 -4.53 36.93 14.01
N ALA A 2 -5.21 37.30 12.92
CA ALA A 2 -4.86 36.82 11.58
C ALA A 2 -3.44 37.24 11.13
N GLU A 3 -3.06 38.50 11.37
CA GLU A 3 -1.70 39.02 11.10
C GLU A 3 -0.62 38.33 11.92
N CYS A 4 -0.89 38.00 13.19
CA CYS A 4 0.04 37.32 14.10
C CYS A 4 0.48 35.94 13.60
N PHE A 5 -0.38 35.28 12.81
CA PHE A 5 -0.11 33.94 12.23
C PHE A 5 0.04 33.98 10.70
N SER A 6 0.07 35.17 10.10
CA SER A 6 0.17 35.37 8.64
C SER A 6 -0.86 34.57 7.84
N VAL A 7 -2.10 34.47 8.35
CA VAL A 7 -3.22 33.79 7.69
C VAL A 7 -4.27 34.79 7.21
N ASN A 8 -5.07 34.39 6.22
CA ASN A 8 -6.22 35.18 5.79
C ASN A 8 -7.28 35.24 6.90
N THR A 9 -7.92 36.39 7.09
CA THR A 9 -9.01 36.59 8.07
C THR A 9 -10.15 35.59 7.90
N SER A 10 -10.49 35.23 6.66
CA SER A 10 -11.51 34.21 6.35
C SER A 10 -11.18 32.83 6.92
N THR A 11 -9.90 32.47 7.03
CA THR A 11 -9.46 31.21 7.64
C THR A 11 -9.75 31.23 9.14
N VAL A 12 -9.47 32.34 9.83
CA VAL A 12 -9.77 32.50 11.26
C VAL A 12 -11.27 32.36 11.52
N TYR A 13 -12.11 33.08 10.77
CA TYR A 13 -13.57 32.98 10.89
C TYR A 13 -14.10 31.56 10.63
N ARG A 14 -13.56 30.85 9.62
CA ARG A 14 -13.94 29.46 9.33
C ARG A 14 -13.59 28.50 10.48
N LEU A 15 -12.43 28.66 11.10
CA LEU A 15 -11.98 27.80 12.20
C LEU A 15 -12.75 28.12 13.49
N GLU A 16 -12.99 29.39 13.78
CA GLU A 16 -13.79 29.82 14.91
C GLU A 16 -15.24 29.32 14.81
N LYS A 17 -15.87 29.46 13.63
CA LYS A 17 -17.19 28.89 13.37
C LYS A 17 -17.21 27.38 13.61
N ARG A 18 -16.19 26.65 13.12
CA ARG A 18 -16.06 25.20 13.33
C ARG A 18 -15.92 24.86 14.81
N MET A 19 -15.14 25.63 15.57
CA MET A 19 -15.00 25.45 17.02
C MET A 19 -16.33 25.62 17.75
N ARG A 20 -17.11 26.66 17.41
CA ARG A 20 -18.44 26.88 18.01
C ARG A 20 -19.43 25.78 17.70
N GLU A 21 -19.42 25.25 16.47
CA GLU A 21 -20.37 24.24 16.02
C GLU A 21 -19.99 22.81 16.42
N THR A 22 -18.71 22.44 16.30
CA THR A 22 -18.22 21.06 16.45
C THR A 22 -17.39 20.86 17.73
N GLY A 23 -16.96 21.94 18.39
CA GLY A 23 -16.07 21.88 19.55
C GLY A 23 -14.62 21.50 19.21
N SER A 24 -14.26 21.47 17.92
CA SER A 24 -12.93 21.06 17.47
C SER A 24 -12.50 21.82 16.21
N VAL A 25 -11.21 22.19 16.19
CA VAL A 25 -10.55 22.87 15.05
C VAL A 25 -9.83 21.86 14.15
N GLU A 26 -9.81 20.57 14.54
CA GLU A 26 -9.14 19.51 13.80
C GLU A 26 -9.61 19.41 12.35
N THR A 27 -8.69 18.93 11.51
CA THR A 27 -8.93 18.74 10.08
C THR A 27 -9.95 17.62 9.88
N ARG A 28 -11.06 17.91 9.18
CA ARG A 28 -12.05 16.88 8.84
C ARG A 28 -11.47 15.93 7.79
N THR A 29 -11.29 14.66 8.14
CA THR A 29 -10.95 13.60 7.19
C THR A 29 -12.22 13.19 6.43
N SER A 30 -12.32 13.55 5.16
CA SER A 30 -13.47 13.16 4.35
C SER A 30 -13.34 11.70 3.90
N GLN A 31 -14.29 10.85 4.25
CA GLN A 31 -14.42 9.50 3.70
C GLN A 31 -15.06 9.51 2.29
N ARG A 32 -14.66 10.48 1.47
CA ARG A 32 -15.14 10.68 0.10
C ARG A 32 -14.15 10.04 -0.86
N GLY A 33 -14.66 9.29 -1.83
CA GLY A 33 -13.87 8.55 -2.80
C GLY A 33 -14.57 7.27 -3.26
N CYS A 34 -13.90 6.50 -4.11
CA CYS A 34 -14.40 5.22 -4.60
C CYS A 34 -14.66 4.27 -3.42
N LYS A 35 -15.86 3.70 -3.36
CA LYS A 35 -16.18 2.69 -2.36
C LYS A 35 -15.49 1.37 -2.72
N PRO A 36 -14.94 0.65 -1.74
CA PRO A 36 -14.33 -0.65 -2.00
C PRO A 36 -15.41 -1.63 -2.49
N VAL A 37 -15.03 -2.50 -3.42
CA VAL A 37 -15.95 -3.52 -3.97
C VAL A 37 -16.26 -4.61 -2.93
N LEU A 38 -15.27 -4.94 -2.10
CA LEU A 38 -15.44 -5.90 -1.00
C LEU A 38 -15.88 -5.19 0.28
N SER A 39 -16.89 -5.73 0.93
CA SER A 39 -17.39 -5.30 2.23
C SER A 39 -16.53 -5.85 3.37
N GLN A 40 -16.70 -5.30 4.58
CA GLN A 40 -15.99 -5.79 5.76
C GLN A 40 -16.34 -7.25 6.10
N ASN A 41 -17.58 -7.68 5.82
CA ASN A 41 -18.02 -9.05 6.03
C ASN A 41 -17.30 -10.00 5.05
N ASP A 42 -17.06 -9.57 3.81
CA ASP A 42 -16.33 -10.38 2.83
C ASP A 42 -14.89 -10.62 3.29
N PHE A 43 -14.24 -9.61 3.89
CA PHE A 43 -12.91 -9.81 4.50
C PHE A 43 -12.92 -10.88 5.59
N GLN A 44 -13.95 -10.88 6.44
CA GLN A 44 -14.08 -11.88 7.52
C GLN A 44 -14.36 -13.28 6.95
N ASN A 45 -15.20 -13.39 5.93
CA ASN A 45 -15.50 -14.66 5.27
C ASN A 45 -14.25 -15.24 4.58
N ILE A 46 -13.46 -14.39 3.90
CA ILE A 46 -12.19 -14.78 3.29
C ILE A 46 -11.20 -15.27 4.36
N ASP A 47 -11.08 -14.54 5.47
CA ASP A 47 -10.21 -14.89 6.59
C ASP A 47 -10.57 -16.26 7.19
N GLN A 48 -11.85 -16.48 7.48
CA GLN A 48 -12.36 -17.77 7.97
C GLN A 48 -12.10 -18.91 7.00
N LEU A 49 -12.30 -18.68 5.70
CA LEU A 49 -12.10 -19.71 4.68
C LEU A 49 -10.62 -20.12 4.56
N ILE A 50 -9.70 -19.15 4.62
CA ILE A 50 -8.25 -19.41 4.62
C ILE A 50 -7.82 -20.14 5.89
N GLN A 51 -8.40 -19.80 7.05
CA GLN A 51 -8.11 -20.50 8.30
C GLN A 51 -8.58 -21.96 8.28
N GLN A 52 -9.72 -22.24 7.65
CA GLN A 52 -10.22 -23.61 7.47
C GLN A 52 -9.39 -24.40 6.45
N GLN A 53 -8.99 -23.76 5.35
CA GLN A 53 -8.27 -24.39 4.25
C GLN A 53 -7.12 -23.47 3.79
N PRO A 54 -5.91 -23.62 4.34
CA PRO A 54 -4.81 -22.70 4.06
C PRO A 54 -4.21 -22.85 2.65
N ASP A 55 -4.39 -24.00 2.01
CA ASP A 55 -3.92 -24.29 0.65
C ASP A 55 -4.95 -23.92 -0.43
N ILE A 56 -6.01 -23.19 -0.07
CA ILE A 56 -7.06 -22.75 -1.02
C ILE A 56 -6.50 -21.75 -2.05
N THR A 57 -6.92 -21.92 -3.30
CA THR A 57 -6.54 -21.01 -4.39
C THR A 57 -7.46 -19.78 -4.45
N ILE A 58 -7.01 -18.73 -5.12
CA ILE A 58 -7.78 -17.47 -5.24
C ILE A 58 -9.11 -17.69 -5.99
N HIS A 59 -9.09 -18.50 -7.04
CA HIS A 59 -10.30 -18.79 -7.83
C HIS A 59 -11.32 -19.58 -7.01
N GLU A 60 -10.89 -20.56 -6.22
CA GLU A 60 -11.79 -21.33 -5.33
C GLU A 60 -12.42 -20.44 -4.26
N ILE A 61 -11.70 -19.43 -3.74
CA ILE A 61 -12.28 -18.44 -2.82
C ILE A 61 -13.42 -17.68 -3.51
N MET A 62 -13.22 -17.26 -4.76
CA MET A 62 -14.25 -16.55 -5.52
C MET A 62 -15.49 -17.41 -5.77
N GLU A 63 -15.29 -18.67 -6.13
CA GLU A 63 -16.38 -19.62 -6.39
C GLU A 63 -17.17 -19.93 -5.11
N LYS A 64 -16.49 -20.23 -4.00
CA LYS A 64 -17.14 -20.58 -2.73
C LYS A 64 -17.92 -19.42 -2.12
N LEU A 65 -17.39 -18.21 -2.20
CA LEU A 65 -18.02 -17.00 -1.68
C LEU A 65 -18.93 -16.32 -2.70
N GLN A 66 -19.03 -16.85 -3.93
CA GLN A 66 -19.80 -16.29 -5.05
C GLN A 66 -19.51 -14.79 -5.28
N LEU A 67 -18.23 -14.41 -5.18
CA LEU A 67 -17.80 -13.01 -5.30
C LEU A 67 -17.59 -12.65 -6.78
N HIS A 68 -18.34 -11.66 -7.27
CA HIS A 68 -18.16 -11.08 -8.60
C HIS A 68 -17.03 -10.02 -8.62
N VAL A 69 -15.80 -10.47 -8.34
CA VAL A 69 -14.61 -9.61 -8.31
C VAL A 69 -13.49 -10.20 -9.17
N SER A 70 -12.44 -9.43 -9.47
CA SER A 70 -11.25 -9.97 -10.13
C SER A 70 -10.30 -10.64 -9.12
N ASP A 71 -9.48 -11.57 -9.60
CA ASP A 71 -8.48 -12.28 -8.80
C ASP A 71 -7.54 -11.32 -8.06
N GLU A 72 -7.12 -10.23 -8.71
CA GLU A 72 -6.29 -9.19 -8.13
C GLU A 72 -6.93 -8.51 -6.93
N THR A 73 -8.26 -8.39 -6.93
CA THR A 73 -9.00 -7.77 -5.82
C THR A 73 -8.96 -8.68 -4.59
N VAL A 74 -9.20 -9.98 -4.79
CA VAL A 74 -9.07 -10.99 -3.74
C VAL A 74 -7.63 -11.08 -3.26
N ARG A 75 -6.65 -11.11 -4.17
CA ARG A 75 -5.22 -11.11 -3.83
C ARG A 75 -4.83 -9.92 -2.96
N LYS A 76 -5.30 -8.72 -3.30
CA LYS A 76 -5.07 -7.51 -2.48
C LYS A 76 -5.74 -7.62 -1.11
N ALA A 77 -6.92 -8.23 -1.04
CA ALA A 77 -7.61 -8.46 0.22
C ALA A 77 -6.81 -9.40 1.13
N ILE A 78 -6.33 -10.52 0.60
CA ILE A 78 -5.48 -11.49 1.31
C ILE A 78 -4.20 -10.82 1.82
N LEU A 79 -3.53 -10.01 1.00
CA LEU A 79 -2.34 -9.27 1.41
C LEU A 79 -2.64 -8.25 2.52
N LYS A 80 -3.83 -7.63 2.50
CA LYS A 80 -4.28 -6.70 3.53
C LYS A 80 -4.57 -7.40 4.86
N LEU A 81 -5.04 -8.64 4.82
CA LEU A 81 -5.19 -9.52 5.99
C LEU A 81 -3.83 -9.98 6.55
N GLY A 82 -2.74 -9.83 5.80
CA GLY A 82 -1.38 -10.14 6.24
C GLY A 82 -0.91 -11.55 5.87
N TYR A 83 -1.71 -12.30 5.12
CA TYR A 83 -1.31 -13.61 4.62
C TYR A 83 -0.23 -13.47 3.54
N VAL A 84 0.83 -14.26 3.69
CA VAL A 84 1.95 -14.30 2.76
C VAL A 84 2.19 -15.74 2.36
N TYR A 85 2.34 -15.96 1.06
CA TYR A 85 2.75 -17.27 0.56
C TYR A 85 4.17 -17.58 1.06
N LYS A 86 4.29 -18.62 1.89
CA LYS A 86 5.58 -19.16 2.30
C LYS A 86 6.17 -19.94 1.12
N LYS A 87 7.15 -19.34 0.45
CA LYS A 87 7.94 -20.04 -0.56
C LYS A 87 8.69 -21.19 0.12
N LYS A 88 8.35 -22.44 -0.20
CA LYS A 88 9.20 -23.59 0.16
C LYS A 88 10.46 -23.50 -0.71
N SER A 89 11.63 -23.38 -0.10
CA SER A 89 12.88 -23.63 -0.82
C SER A 89 12.88 -25.10 -1.19
N LEU A 90 12.79 -25.42 -2.49
CA LEU A 90 13.03 -26.78 -2.95
C LEU A 90 14.43 -27.16 -2.47
N HIS A 91 14.53 -28.23 -1.68
CA HIS A 91 15.81 -28.83 -1.33
C HIS A 91 16.39 -29.39 -2.62
N ALA A 92 17.27 -28.62 -3.26
CA ALA A 92 17.90 -29.04 -4.50
C ALA A 92 18.89 -30.16 -4.16
N SER A 93 18.75 -31.32 -4.81
CA SER A 93 19.72 -32.42 -4.69
C SER A 93 21.15 -32.00 -5.05
N GLU A 94 21.31 -30.91 -5.79
CA GLU A 94 22.62 -30.28 -6.05
C GLU A 94 23.32 -29.76 -4.80
N GLN A 95 22.60 -29.47 -3.70
CA GLN A 95 23.22 -29.13 -2.41
C GLN A 95 23.92 -30.32 -1.75
N GLU A 96 23.50 -31.55 -2.08
CA GLU A 96 24.11 -32.79 -1.59
C GLU A 96 25.30 -33.23 -2.44
N ARG A 97 25.57 -32.57 -3.58
CA ARG A 97 26.78 -32.84 -4.34
C ARG A 97 27.99 -32.54 -3.46
N PRO A 98 28.93 -33.50 -3.29
CA PRO A 98 30.12 -33.24 -2.51
C PRO A 98 30.87 -32.07 -3.15
N ARG A 99 30.97 -30.96 -2.42
CA ARG A 99 31.87 -29.87 -2.79
C ARG A 99 33.29 -30.44 -2.70
N CYS A 100 34.08 -30.24 -3.76
CA CYS A 100 35.52 -30.53 -3.74
C CYS A 100 36.12 -29.95 -2.45
N GLN A 101 36.97 -30.74 -1.80
CA GLN A 101 37.59 -30.49 -0.48
C GLN A 101 38.53 -29.27 -0.50
N GLY A 102 38.00 -28.08 -0.73
CA GLY A 102 38.65 -26.83 -0.39
C GLY A 102 38.12 -26.39 0.96
N GLU A 103 39.02 -26.15 1.91
CA GLU A 103 38.70 -25.65 3.25
C GLU A 103 37.81 -24.40 3.14
N ALA A 104 36.51 -24.58 3.42
CA ALA A 104 35.57 -23.48 3.48
C ALA A 104 35.40 -23.11 4.96
N GLU A 105 35.89 -21.92 5.33
CA GLU A 105 35.55 -21.29 6.60
C GLU A 105 34.03 -21.32 6.81
N LYS A 106 33.60 -21.89 7.94
CA LYS A 106 32.20 -21.92 8.36
C LYS A 106 31.77 -20.51 8.75
N LEU A 107 31.35 -19.71 7.78
CA LEU A 107 30.57 -18.52 8.08
C LEU A 107 29.15 -18.98 8.45
N GLU A 108 28.75 -18.72 9.70
CA GLU A 108 27.38 -18.98 10.15
C GLU A 108 26.38 -18.29 9.22
N ARG A 109 25.54 -19.09 8.57
CA ARG A 109 24.42 -18.58 7.78
C ARG A 109 23.23 -18.38 8.70
N THR A 110 23.13 -17.20 9.30
CA THR A 110 21.85 -16.69 9.78
C THR A 110 20.98 -16.38 8.56
N SER A 111 20.13 -17.32 8.14
CA SER A 111 19.14 -17.10 7.08
C SER A 111 17.98 -16.23 7.59
N VAL A 112 18.29 -15.01 8.01
CA VAL A 112 17.29 -13.97 8.15
C VAL A 112 17.03 -13.47 6.74
N GLY A 113 15.90 -13.89 6.17
CA GLY A 113 15.38 -13.36 4.92
C GLY A 113 14.97 -11.90 5.08
N GLU A 114 15.95 -11.01 5.15
CA GLU A 114 15.74 -9.59 5.33
C GLU A 114 15.35 -8.97 3.98
N ARG A 115 14.04 -8.87 3.73
CA ARG A 115 13.55 -8.01 2.66
C ARG A 115 13.58 -6.58 3.16
N ARG A 116 14.59 -5.84 2.70
CA ARG A 116 14.58 -4.38 2.65
C ARG A 116 13.18 -3.92 2.22
N LYS A 117 12.49 -3.17 3.09
CA LYS A 117 11.38 -2.32 2.67
C LYS A 117 11.96 -1.39 1.61
N SER A 118 11.78 -1.70 0.33
CA SER A 118 11.92 -0.67 -0.69
C SER A 118 10.85 0.35 -0.35
N SER A 119 11.27 1.48 0.22
CA SER A 119 10.44 2.68 0.29
C SER A 119 9.88 2.86 -1.12
N ALA A 120 8.56 2.75 -1.24
CA ALA A 120 7.86 2.88 -2.50
C ALA A 120 8.05 4.30 -3.02
N ILE A 121 9.16 4.57 -3.69
CA ILE A 121 9.28 5.70 -4.59
C ILE A 121 8.48 5.29 -5.82
N SER A 122 7.19 5.63 -5.77
CA SER A 122 6.31 5.66 -6.94
C SER A 122 6.99 6.52 -8.00
N ARG A 123 7.71 5.91 -8.94
CA ARG A 123 8.14 6.58 -10.17
C ARG A 123 6.89 6.79 -11.04
N ARG A 124 6.08 7.79 -10.68
CA ARG A 124 5.26 8.50 -11.66
C ARG A 124 6.27 9.07 -12.66
N LYS A 125 6.27 8.56 -13.89
CA LYS A 125 7.01 9.17 -15.00
C LYS A 125 6.61 10.63 -15.06
N TRP A 126 7.53 11.53 -14.73
CA TRP A 126 7.38 12.93 -15.09
C TRP A 126 7.57 12.99 -16.61
N CYS A 127 6.49 13.21 -17.37
CA CYS A 127 6.64 13.70 -18.74
C CYS A 127 7.35 15.05 -18.64
N LYS A 128 8.59 15.10 -19.12
CA LYS A 128 9.27 16.38 -19.38
C LYS A 128 8.59 16.97 -20.61
N HIS A 129 7.55 17.76 -20.42
CA HIS A 129 7.21 18.76 -21.42
C HIS A 129 8.31 19.81 -21.36
N GLY A 130 9.21 19.79 -22.35
CA GLY A 130 10.13 20.89 -22.56
C GLY A 130 9.29 22.11 -22.94
N HIS A 131 9.19 23.07 -22.04
CA HIS A 131 8.66 24.38 -22.40
C HIS A 131 9.72 25.06 -23.27
N ASP A 132 9.38 25.25 -24.54
CA ASP A 132 10.12 26.09 -25.46
C ASP A 132 10.18 27.51 -24.86
N LYS A 133 11.39 28.05 -24.72
CA LYS A 133 11.68 29.34 -24.07
C LYS A 133 11.65 30.46 -25.10
N THR A 134 10.63 30.49 -25.95
CA THR A 134 10.44 31.55 -26.92
C THR A 134 9.19 32.36 -26.57
N LEU A 135 9.47 33.47 -25.87
CA LEU A 135 8.93 34.81 -26.12
C LEU A 135 7.41 35.02 -26.05
N CYS A 136 6.97 35.71 -24.98
CA CYS A 136 5.91 36.74 -25.04
C CYS A 136 6.00 37.61 -23.78
N PRO A 137 6.49 38.87 -23.86
CA PRO A 137 6.42 39.78 -22.73
C PRO A 137 4.99 40.33 -22.62
N PHE A 138 4.28 39.96 -21.55
CA PHE A 138 3.02 40.61 -21.20
C PHE A 138 3.35 41.86 -20.38
N GLN A 139 3.46 43.00 -21.05
CA GLN A 139 3.56 44.31 -20.41
C GLN A 139 2.20 44.70 -19.82
N LYS A 140 2.20 45.08 -18.55
CA LYS A 140 1.08 45.76 -17.88
C LYS A 140 1.46 47.24 -17.77
N GLU A 141 0.66 48.10 -18.40
CA GLU A 141 0.25 49.41 -17.89
C GLU A 141 -1.26 49.54 -18.13
#